data_AF-A0A8T1VRG5-F1
#
_entry.id   AF-A0A8T1VRG5-F1
#
_cell.length_a   1.000
_cell.length_b   1.000
_cell.length_c   1.000
_cell.angle_alpha   90.00
_cell.angle_beta   90.00
_cell.angle_gamma   90.00
#
_symmetry.space_group_name_H-M   'P 1'
#
loop_
_entity.id
_entity.type
_entity.pdbx_description
1 polymer ?
#
loop_
_entity_poly.entity_id
_entity_poly.type
_entity_poly.pdbx_seq_one_letter_code
_entity_poly.pdbx_strand_id
1 'polypeptide(L)'
;MGMEATSLCHRSHWVPKSSRSMCSNCKRNFRLWAGKHHCRLCGEIVCGACSTKRILFQKKSVRTCDDCVDVNVQNISEINRRQSTPEFLRSHTSPGAFEEFDRYERRSLQTRPLRTVSSRGFGCRSFHVSDKKTKEVEAESSAVLNYCSLYRVTLSWQSQVMALVLVALIISIASALHLMARV
;
A
#
# COMPACT_ATOMS: atom_id res chain seq x y z
N MET A 1 4.34 -16.04 -3.66
CA MET A 1 3.38 -16.36 -2.58
C MET A 1 2.65 -15.07 -2.22
N GLY A 2 1.33 -15.05 -2.40
CA GLY A 2 0.57 -13.81 -2.58
C GLY A 2 0.07 -13.20 -1.27
N MET A 3 -0.10 -11.88 -1.31
CA MET A 3 -0.70 -11.08 -0.26
C MET A 3 -2.15 -11.52 -0.03
N GLU A 4 -2.40 -12.21 1.07
CA GLU A 4 -3.74 -12.60 1.51
C GLU A 4 -4.31 -11.53 2.44
N ALA A 5 -5.56 -11.10 2.22
CA ALA A 5 -6.24 -10.19 3.13
C ALA A 5 -7.00 -10.94 4.22
N THR A 6 -7.13 -10.32 5.39
CA THR A 6 -7.75 -10.95 6.57
C THR A 6 -9.29 -10.94 6.54
N SER A 7 -9.92 -9.98 5.87
CA SER A 7 -11.39 -9.93 5.75
C SER A 7 -11.85 -9.06 4.58
N LEU A 8 -12.94 -9.47 3.92
CA LEU A 8 -13.62 -8.70 2.87
C LEU A 8 -14.85 -7.96 3.45
N CYS A 9 -15.17 -6.80 2.89
CA CYS A 9 -16.39 -6.07 3.23
C CYS A 9 -17.63 -6.83 2.72
N HIS A 10 -18.55 -7.14 3.65
CA HIS A 10 -19.80 -7.80 3.32
C HIS A 10 -20.66 -6.93 2.38
N ARG A 11 -21.35 -7.56 1.42
CA ARG A 11 -22.07 -6.85 0.34
C ARG A 11 -23.14 -5.88 0.84
N SER A 12 -23.72 -6.11 2.02
CA SER A 12 -24.69 -5.20 2.63
C SER A 12 -24.12 -3.82 2.96
N HIS A 13 -22.80 -3.71 3.14
CA HIS A 13 -22.11 -2.45 3.43
C HIS A 13 -21.57 -1.76 2.17
N TRP A 14 -21.80 -2.33 0.98
CA TRP A 14 -21.31 -1.72 -0.25
C TRP A 14 -22.07 -0.45 -0.57
N VAL A 15 -21.32 0.59 -0.91
CA VAL A 15 -21.91 1.87 -1.27
C VAL A 15 -22.64 1.73 -2.61
N PRO A 16 -23.90 2.19 -2.73
CA PRO A 16 -24.62 2.18 -4.00
C PRO A 16 -23.86 2.97 -5.08
N LYS A 17 -23.86 2.48 -6.32
CA LYS A 17 -23.17 3.18 -7.43
C LYS A 17 -23.77 4.57 -7.73
N SER A 18 -25.05 4.78 -7.38
CA SER A 18 -25.76 6.05 -7.57
C SER A 18 -25.31 7.13 -6.58
N SER A 19 -24.87 6.77 -5.37
CA SER A 19 -24.52 7.75 -4.33
C SER A 19 -23.13 8.37 -4.50
N ARG A 20 -22.31 7.85 -5.42
CA ARG A 20 -20.95 8.36 -5.68
C ARG A 20 -20.87 8.95 -7.09
N SER A 21 -20.67 10.26 -7.18
CA SER A 21 -20.37 10.97 -8.44
C SER A 21 -18.88 10.95 -8.80
N MET A 22 -18.01 10.71 -7.82
CA MET A 22 -16.55 10.73 -7.93
C MET A 22 -15.91 9.43 -7.45
N CYS A 23 -14.73 9.11 -7.98
CA CYS A 23 -13.90 8.00 -7.52
C CYS A 23 -13.42 8.22 -6.08
N SER A 24 -13.58 7.24 -5.20
CA SER A 24 -13.17 7.36 -3.79
C SER A 24 -11.65 7.49 -3.60
N ASN A 25 -10.82 6.98 -4.51
CA ASN A 25 -9.35 7.16 -4.46
C ASN A 25 -8.91 8.47 -5.13
N CYS A 26 -9.00 8.57 -6.46
CA CYS A 26 -8.45 9.73 -7.21
C CYS A 26 -9.38 10.95 -7.30
N LYS A 27 -10.57 10.89 -6.71
CA LYS A 27 -11.57 11.99 -6.67
C LYS A 27 -12.05 12.50 -8.04
N ARG A 28 -11.67 11.86 -9.15
CA ARG A 28 -12.17 12.21 -10.49
C ARG A 28 -13.65 11.87 -10.64
N ASN A 29 -14.40 12.76 -11.29
CA ASN A 29 -15.80 12.53 -11.65
C ASN A 29 -15.94 11.31 -12.57
N PHE A 30 -16.95 10.49 -12.31
CA PHE A 30 -17.34 9.43 -13.22
C PHE A 30 -17.98 10.03 -14.46
N ARG A 31 -17.47 9.66 -15.64
CA ARG A 31 -18.14 9.95 -16.90
C ARG A 31 -19.38 9.07 -17.03
N LEU A 32 -20.38 9.51 -17.79
CA LEU A 32 -21.63 8.77 -18.02
C LEU A 32 -21.41 7.31 -18.46
N TRP A 33 -20.35 7.06 -19.24
CA TRP A 33 -19.99 5.74 -19.76
C TRP A 33 -18.83 5.06 -19.02
N ALA A 34 -18.24 5.71 -18.02
CA ALA A 34 -17.15 5.12 -17.26
C ALA A 34 -17.70 4.12 -16.24
N GLY A 35 -17.23 2.88 -16.32
CA GLY A 35 -17.59 1.84 -15.35
C GLY A 35 -17.25 2.25 -13.92
N LYS A 36 -18.27 2.26 -13.05
CA LYS A 36 -18.10 2.34 -11.60
C LYS A 36 -17.86 0.94 -11.04
N HIS A 37 -16.79 0.77 -10.27
CA HIS A 37 -16.39 -0.51 -9.68
C HIS A 37 -16.36 -0.44 -8.16
N HIS A 38 -16.79 -1.51 -7.49
CA HIS A 38 -16.64 -1.63 -6.04
C HIS A 38 -15.25 -2.13 -5.65
N CYS A 39 -14.65 -1.57 -4.61
CA CYS A 39 -13.59 -2.25 -3.88
C CYS A 39 -14.22 -3.33 -2.99
N ARG A 40 -13.77 -4.58 -3.08
CA ARG A 40 -14.35 -5.67 -2.28
C ARG A 40 -13.81 -5.70 -0.84
N LEU A 41 -12.74 -4.97 -0.55
CA LEU A 41 -12.20 -4.83 0.80
C LEU A 41 -12.91 -3.76 1.63
N CYS A 42 -13.18 -2.58 1.06
CA CYS A 42 -13.81 -1.47 1.79
C CYS A 42 -15.25 -1.15 1.35
N GLY A 43 -15.73 -1.70 0.22
CA GLY A 43 -17.09 -1.46 -0.28
C GLY A 43 -17.28 -0.13 -1.05
N GLU A 44 -16.24 0.67 -1.20
CA GLU A 44 -16.29 1.98 -1.88
C GLU A 44 -16.32 1.90 -3.41
N ILE A 45 -16.74 3.00 -4.05
CA ILE A 45 -16.82 3.11 -5.52
C ILE A 45 -15.56 3.77 -6.09
N VAL A 46 -14.90 3.07 -7.00
CA VAL A 46 -13.65 3.48 -7.64
C VAL A 46 -13.70 3.32 -9.16
N CYS A 47 -12.84 4.04 -9.86
CA CYS A 47 -12.69 3.91 -11.31
C CYS A 47 -11.81 2.72 -11.68
N GLY A 48 -11.82 2.33 -12.96
CA GLY A 48 -11.02 1.21 -13.46
C GLY A 48 -9.53 1.41 -13.23
N ALA A 49 -9.03 2.64 -13.41
CA ALA A 49 -7.64 3.00 -13.18
C ALA A 49 -7.20 2.86 -11.72
N CYS A 50 -8.10 3.12 -10.75
CA CYS A 50 -7.81 2.99 -9.32
C CYS A 50 -8.11 1.59 -8.75
N SER A 51 -8.39 0.61 -9.61
CA SER A 51 -8.72 -0.77 -9.19
C SER A 51 -8.16 -1.82 -10.13
N THR A 52 -6.99 -1.52 -10.71
CA THR A 52 -6.26 -2.42 -11.61
C THR A 52 -5.70 -3.62 -10.86
N LYS A 53 -5.28 -3.41 -9.62
CA LYS A 53 -4.71 -4.44 -8.75
C LYS A 53 -5.78 -5.37 -8.18
N ARG A 54 -5.35 -6.58 -7.83
CA ARG A 54 -6.17 -7.61 -7.19
C ARG A 54 -5.39 -8.24 -6.06
N ILE A 55 -6.09 -8.60 -4.99
CA ILE A 55 -5.52 -9.36 -3.87
C ILE A 55 -6.04 -10.78 -3.90
N LEU A 56 -5.32 -11.70 -3.24
CA LEU A 56 -5.85 -13.02 -2.98
C LEU A 56 -6.62 -13.00 -1.65
N PHE A 57 -7.76 -13.67 -1.63
CA PHE A 57 -8.53 -13.91 -0.42
C PHE A 57 -9.10 -15.32 -0.53
N GLN A 58 -8.76 -16.23 0.37
CA GLN A 58 -9.25 -17.61 0.34
C GLN A 58 -9.07 -18.26 -1.06
N LYS A 59 -7.86 -18.14 -1.63
CA LYS A 59 -7.51 -18.63 -2.98
C LYS A 59 -8.28 -17.99 -4.15
N LYS A 60 -9.06 -16.93 -3.91
CA LYS A 60 -9.80 -16.19 -4.96
C LYS A 60 -9.19 -14.81 -5.20
N SER A 61 -9.09 -14.42 -6.47
CA SER A 61 -8.59 -13.10 -6.87
C SER A 61 -9.69 -12.04 -6.85
N VAL A 62 -9.54 -11.07 -5.96
CA VAL A 62 -10.57 -10.08 -5.63
C VAL A 62 -10.12 -8.68 -6.05
N ARG A 63 -11.02 -7.93 -6.71
CA ARG A 63 -10.76 -6.54 -7.12
C ARG A 63 -10.71 -5.62 -5.90
N THR A 64 -9.63 -4.85 -5.82
CA THR A 64 -9.36 -3.96 -4.69
C THR A 64 -8.89 -2.61 -5.20
N CYS A 65 -9.22 -1.54 -4.49
CA CYS A 65 -8.70 -0.22 -4.82
C CYS A 65 -7.24 -0.05 -4.37
N ASP A 66 -6.53 0.92 -4.95
CA ASP A 66 -5.12 1.14 -4.63
C ASP A 66 -4.88 1.37 -3.13
N ASP A 67 -5.64 2.25 -2.48
CA ASP A 67 -5.53 2.53 -1.03
C ASP A 67 -5.59 1.25 -0.18
N CYS A 68 -6.53 0.35 -0.49
CA CYS A 68 -6.66 -0.90 0.26
C CYS A 68 -5.54 -1.89 -0.05
N VAL A 69 -4.97 -1.87 -1.26
CA VAL A 69 -3.79 -2.68 -1.57
C VAL A 69 -2.59 -2.16 -0.78
N ASP A 70 -2.38 -0.85 -0.76
CA ASP A 70 -1.25 -0.23 -0.09
C ASP A 70 -1.30 -0.50 1.42
N VAL A 71 -2.48 -0.33 2.05
CA VAL A 71 -2.69 -0.71 3.46
C VAL A 71 -2.42 -2.20 3.70
N ASN A 72 -2.87 -3.07 2.80
CA ASN A 72 -2.64 -4.52 2.96
C ASN A 72 -1.15 -4.87 2.88
N VAL A 73 -0.38 -4.23 1.98
CA VAL A 73 1.08 -4.39 1.88
C VAL A 73 1.76 -3.95 3.19
N GLN A 74 1.39 -2.79 3.72
CA GLN A 74 1.97 -2.27 4.97
C GLN A 74 1.65 -3.15 6.17
N ASN A 75 0.42 -3.66 6.27
CA ASN A 75 0.05 -4.58 7.34
C ASN A 75 0.88 -5.88 7.28
N ILE A 76 1.10 -6.42 6.08
CA ILE A 76 1.93 -7.63 5.90
C ILE A 76 3.38 -7.34 6.28
N SER A 77 3.94 -6.20 5.86
CA SER A 77 5.33 -5.84 6.19
C SER A 77 5.52 -5.68 7.70
N GLU A 78 4.55 -5.09 8.40
CA GLU A 78 4.58 -4.94 9.85
C GLU A 78 4.42 -6.29 10.57
N ILE A 79 3.48 -7.14 10.14
CA ILE A 79 3.32 -8.49 10.70
C ILE A 79 4.62 -9.28 10.58
N ASN A 80 5.24 -9.26 9.39
CA ASN A 80 6.51 -9.94 9.14
C ASN A 80 7.63 -9.37 10.01
N ARG A 81 7.72 -8.04 10.15
CA ARG A 81 8.70 -7.39 11.03
C ARG A 81 8.53 -7.85 12.48
N ARG A 82 7.29 -7.82 13.00
CA ARG A 82 7.01 -8.27 14.36
C ARG A 82 7.33 -9.77 14.54
N GLN A 83 7.04 -10.61 13.55
CA GLN A 83 7.40 -12.03 13.59
C GLN A 83 8.91 -12.27 13.53
N SER A 84 9.68 -11.39 12.88
CA SER A 84 11.14 -11.49 12.84
C SER A 84 11.85 -11.10 14.15
N THR A 85 11.19 -10.34 15.04
CA THR A 85 11.72 -10.07 16.37
C THR A 85 11.52 -11.29 17.27
N PRO A 86 12.57 -11.79 17.95
CA PRO A 86 12.46 -12.87 18.92
C PRO A 86 11.36 -12.58 19.94
N GLU A 87 10.56 -13.60 20.27
CA GLU A 87 9.37 -13.47 21.12
C GLU A 87 9.66 -12.79 22.48
N PHE A 88 10.85 -13.03 23.03
CA PHE A 88 11.34 -12.42 24.26
C PHE A 88 11.47 -10.88 24.22
N LEU A 89 11.73 -10.28 23.05
CA LEU A 89 11.85 -8.82 22.91
C LEU A 89 10.49 -8.14 22.68
N ARG A 90 9.47 -8.91 22.28
CA ARG A 90 8.16 -8.41 21.85
C ARG A 90 7.27 -7.96 23.01
N SER A 91 7.49 -8.53 24.20
CA SER A 91 6.84 -8.13 25.47
C SER A 91 7.22 -6.71 25.91
N HIS A 92 8.41 -6.23 25.55
CA HIS A 92 8.93 -4.94 26.03
C HIS A 92 8.75 -3.75 25.05
N THR A 93 8.33 -4.01 23.81
CA THR A 93 8.19 -2.96 22.75
C THR A 93 6.77 -2.76 22.23
N SER A 94 5.76 -3.36 22.89
CA SER A 94 4.36 -3.09 22.50
C SER A 94 4.04 -1.59 22.67
N PRO A 95 3.29 -0.95 21.76
CA PRO A 95 2.92 0.46 21.88
C PRO A 95 2.18 0.81 23.18
N GLY A 96 1.62 -0.19 23.88
CA GLY A 96 1.00 -0.04 25.20
C GLY A 96 1.97 -0.08 26.39
N ALA A 97 3.24 -0.46 26.20
CA ALA A 97 4.23 -0.50 27.27
C ALA A 97 4.75 0.91 27.66
N PHE A 98 4.59 1.89 26.77
CA PHE A 98 4.90 3.29 27.10
C PHE A 98 3.84 3.93 28.03
N GLU A 99 2.59 3.45 28.01
CA GLU A 99 1.55 3.94 28.92
C GLU A 99 1.75 3.50 30.38
N GLU A 100 2.57 2.48 30.63
CA GLU A 100 2.86 2.01 31.99
C GLU A 100 3.94 2.85 32.68
N PHE A 101 4.90 3.39 31.92
CA PHE A 101 5.94 4.29 32.46
C PHE A 101 5.34 5.65 32.87
N ASP A 102 4.46 6.22 32.03
CA ASP A 102 3.72 7.45 32.35
C ASP A 102 2.79 7.28 33.56
N ARG A 103 2.31 6.06 33.84
CA ARG A 103 1.44 5.79 34.99
C ARG A 103 2.21 5.82 36.31
N TYR A 104 3.48 5.40 36.34
CA TYR A 104 4.32 5.49 37.54
C TYR A 104 4.66 6.95 37.87
N GLU A 105 5.02 7.74 36.86
CA GLU A 105 5.37 9.15 37.02
C GLU A 105 4.15 10.02 37.36
N ARG A 106 2.96 9.67 36.86
CA ARG A 106 1.70 10.34 37.27
C ARG A 106 1.30 10.01 38.72
N ARG A 107 1.78 8.90 39.29
CA ARG A 107 1.44 8.46 40.65
C ARG A 107 2.27 9.14 41.73
N SER A 108 3.43 9.72 41.40
CA SER A 108 4.25 10.50 42.33
C SER A 108 3.79 11.95 42.50
N LEU A 109 2.89 12.46 41.64
CA LEU A 109 2.46 13.87 41.64
C LEU A 109 1.02 14.13 42.11
N GLN A 110 0.22 13.11 42.46
CA GLN A 110 -1.16 13.33 42.91
C GLN A 110 -1.29 13.43 44.43
N THR A 111 -1.02 14.63 44.93
CA THR A 111 -1.70 15.11 46.14
C THR A 111 -3.11 15.62 45.75
N ARG A 112 -4.12 14.91 46.27
CA ARG A 112 -5.53 15.31 46.50
C ARG A 112 -6.60 15.24 45.38
N PRO A 113 -7.90 15.01 45.74
CA PRO A 113 -8.77 14.09 45.00
C PRO A 113 -10.13 14.66 44.50
N LEU A 114 -10.87 13.76 43.83
CA LEU A 114 -12.32 13.68 43.53
C LEU A 114 -12.82 14.18 42.16
N ARG A 115 -13.32 13.26 41.32
CA ARG A 115 -14.77 12.97 41.17
C ARG A 115 -15.07 11.90 40.09
N THR A 116 -15.82 10.89 40.54
CA THR A 116 -16.91 10.11 39.90
C THR A 116 -16.86 9.68 38.43
N VAL A 117 -16.94 8.36 38.26
CA VAL A 117 -17.22 7.57 37.04
C VAL A 117 -18.60 7.88 36.45
N SER A 118 -18.68 7.97 35.11
CA SER A 118 -19.91 7.64 34.37
C SER A 118 -19.56 6.95 33.05
N SER A 119 -19.84 5.66 33.00
CA SER A 119 -19.81 4.76 31.84
C SER A 119 -20.90 5.10 30.83
N ARG A 120 -20.57 5.23 29.53
CA ARG A 120 -21.51 5.08 28.40
C ARG A 120 -20.77 4.82 27.07
N GLY A 121 -21.06 3.67 26.46
CA GLY A 121 -21.31 3.51 25.01
C GLY A 121 -20.12 3.28 24.07
N PHE A 122 -19.94 2.02 23.65
CA PHE A 122 -19.26 1.68 22.40
C PHE A 122 -20.07 2.22 21.20
N GLY A 123 -19.47 3.10 20.42
CA GLY A 123 -20.01 3.56 19.14
C GLY A 123 -18.89 3.66 18.12
N CYS A 124 -18.97 2.88 17.05
CA CYS A 124 -18.08 2.97 15.89
C CYS A 124 -18.20 4.37 15.29
N ARG A 125 -17.18 5.21 15.47
CA ARG A 125 -17.07 6.52 14.82
C ARG A 125 -16.32 6.38 13.51
N SER A 126 -16.96 6.84 12.43
CA SER A 126 -16.32 7.16 11.15
C SER A 126 -15.10 8.04 11.37
N PHE A 127 -13.94 7.58 10.91
CA PHE A 127 -12.77 8.44 10.79
C PHE A 127 -12.93 9.32 9.53
N HIS A 128 -13.33 10.57 9.75
CA HIS A 128 -12.97 11.67 8.88
C HIS A 128 -11.49 12.00 9.15
N VAL A 129 -10.61 11.70 8.20
CA VAL A 129 -9.26 12.26 8.20
C VAL A 129 -9.37 13.66 7.58
N SER A 130 -9.36 14.67 8.44
CA SER A 130 -9.08 16.05 8.03
C SER A 130 -7.57 16.25 7.97
N ASP A 131 -7.12 16.68 6.79
CA ASP A 131 -5.78 17.16 6.51
C ASP A 131 -5.28 18.16 7.56
N LYS A 132 -4.12 17.86 8.17
CA LYS A 132 -3.19 18.89 8.62
C LYS A 132 -1.78 18.52 8.13
N LYS A 133 -1.32 19.37 7.23
CA LYS A 133 -0.06 19.36 6.51
C LYS A 133 1.08 19.87 7.41
N THR A 134 2.26 19.26 7.24
CA THR A 134 3.64 19.76 7.55
C THR A 134 3.95 19.99 9.02
N LYS A 135 5.05 19.49 9.60
CA LYS A 135 6.46 19.51 9.20
C LYS A 135 7.19 18.32 9.87
N GLU A 136 8.45 18.07 9.47
CA GLU A 136 9.37 17.05 10.02
C GLU A 136 9.33 15.66 9.36
N VAL A 137 9.68 15.58 8.07
CA VAL A 137 10.35 14.39 7.52
C VAL A 137 11.39 14.85 6.49
N GLU A 138 12.46 15.51 6.94
CA GLU A 138 13.59 15.90 6.07
C GLU A 138 14.78 14.92 6.10
N ALA A 139 14.69 13.77 6.81
CA ALA A 139 15.82 12.86 6.94
C ALA A 139 15.77 11.57 6.09
N GLU A 140 14.63 11.20 5.49
CA GLU A 140 14.49 9.92 4.74
C GLU A 140 14.40 10.07 3.21
N SER A 141 14.51 11.29 2.68
CA SER A 141 14.38 11.56 1.23
C SER A 141 15.63 11.20 0.40
N SER A 142 16.81 11.17 1.00
CA SER A 142 18.08 10.97 0.28
C SER A 142 18.31 9.52 -0.16
N ALA A 143 17.89 8.53 0.64
CA ALA A 143 18.11 7.12 0.32
C ALA A 143 17.22 6.60 -0.83
N VAL A 144 15.97 7.06 -0.90
CA VAL A 144 15.00 6.61 -1.90
C VAL A 144 15.29 7.20 -3.28
N LEU A 145 15.76 8.45 -3.35
CA LEU A 145 16.18 9.08 -4.61
C LEU A 145 17.45 8.42 -5.18
N ASN A 146 18.40 8.03 -4.31
CA ASN A 146 19.61 7.32 -4.72
C ASN A 146 19.30 5.91 -5.28
N TYR A 147 18.36 5.18 -4.66
CA TYR A 147 17.97 3.85 -5.14
C TYR A 147 17.24 3.91 -6.49
N CYS A 148 16.33 4.88 -6.68
CA CYS A 148 15.64 5.10 -7.96
C CYS A 148 16.59 5.54 -9.09
N SER A 149 17.63 6.32 -8.77
CA SER A 149 18.62 6.77 -9.76
C SER A 149 19.50 5.61 -10.23
N LEU A 150 20.02 4.79 -9.30
CA LEU A 150 20.82 3.60 -9.63
C LEU A 150 20.02 2.57 -10.44
N TYR A 151 18.74 2.36 -10.13
CA TYR A 151 17.88 1.44 -10.88
C TYR A 151 17.60 1.92 -12.32
N ARG A 152 17.43 3.23 -12.53
CA ARG A 152 17.27 3.78 -13.89
C ARG A 152 18.56 3.68 -14.71
N VAL A 153 19.72 3.86 -14.09
CA VAL A 153 21.02 3.72 -14.76
C VAL A 153 21.27 2.26 -15.15
N THR A 154 21.04 1.29 -14.28
CA THR A 154 21.28 -0.14 -14.58
C THR A 154 20.34 -0.72 -15.63
N LEU A 155 19.06 -0.32 -15.67
CA LEU A 155 18.12 -0.74 -16.72
C LEU A 155 18.46 -0.15 -18.09
N SER A 156 19.00 1.08 -18.13
CA SER A 156 19.46 1.70 -19.37
C SER A 156 20.65 0.95 -19.96
N TRP A 157 21.63 0.58 -19.12
CA TRP A 157 22.79 -0.21 -19.54
C TRP A 157 22.41 -1.58 -20.08
N GLN A 158 21.51 -2.31 -19.42
CA GLN A 158 21.05 -3.61 -19.94
C GLN A 158 20.31 -3.49 -21.27
N SER A 159 19.52 -2.43 -21.46
CA SER A 159 18.79 -2.23 -22.73
C SER A 159 19.72 -1.88 -23.90
N GLN A 160 20.77 -1.08 -23.66
CA GLN A 160 21.76 -0.72 -24.68
C GLN A 160 22.65 -1.91 -25.09
N VAL A 161 23.08 -2.73 -24.13
CA VAL A 161 23.87 -3.94 -24.42
C VAL A 161 23.06 -4.94 -25.24
N MET A 162 21.78 -5.16 -24.88
CA MET A 162 20.91 -6.04 -25.65
C MET A 162 20.65 -5.52 -27.07
N ALA A 163 20.51 -4.20 -27.25
CA ALA A 163 20.36 -3.60 -28.57
C ALA A 163 21.59 -3.82 -29.46
N LEU A 164 22.81 -3.68 -28.92
CA LEU A 164 24.05 -3.91 -29.67
C LEU A 164 24.22 -5.38 -30.08
N VAL A 165 23.87 -6.33 -29.19
CA VAL A 165 23.90 -7.77 -29.51
C VAL A 165 22.93 -8.11 -30.63
N LEU A 166 21.72 -7.56 -30.62
CA LEU A 166 20.74 -7.77 -31.68
C LEU A 166 21.21 -7.19 -33.02
N VAL A 167 21.78 -5.99 -33.03
CA VAL A 167 22.32 -5.38 -34.26
C VAL A 167 23.47 -6.21 -34.82
N ALA A 168 24.40 -6.67 -33.98
CA ALA A 168 25.51 -7.53 -34.41
C ALA A 168 25.02 -8.86 -35.00
N LEU A 169 24.00 -9.47 -34.38
CA LEU A 169 23.39 -10.71 -34.89
C LEU A 169 22.74 -10.48 -36.26
N ILE A 170 21.99 -9.39 -36.43
CA ILE A 170 21.34 -9.04 -37.71
C ILE A 170 22.39 -8.83 -38.80
N ILE A 171 23.48 -8.11 -38.52
CA ILE A 171 24.57 -7.89 -39.47
C ILE A 171 25.22 -9.23 -39.86
N SER A 172 25.53 -10.09 -38.88
CA SER A 172 26.13 -11.40 -39.14
C SER A 172 25.24 -12.30 -39.99
N ILE A 173 23.93 -12.31 -39.74
CA ILE A 173 22.95 -13.08 -40.53
C ILE A 173 22.86 -12.49 -41.94
N ALA A 174 22.77 -11.17 -42.09
CA ALA A 174 22.70 -10.51 -43.39
C ALA A 174 23.96 -10.78 -44.23
N SER A 175 25.15 -10.73 -43.63
CA SER A 175 26.41 -11.07 -44.30
C SER A 175 26.46 -12.54 -44.73
N ALA A 176 25.99 -13.47 -43.89
CA ALA A 176 25.91 -14.88 -44.25
C ALA A 176 24.94 -15.12 -45.41
N LEU A 177 23.74 -14.53 -45.37
CA LEU A 177 22.76 -14.62 -46.46
C LEU A 177 23.30 -14.05 -47.77
N HIS A 178 24.02 -12.92 -47.70
CA HIS A 178 24.61 -12.28 -48.88
C HIS A 178 25.77 -13.10 -49.47
N LEU A 179 26.54 -13.82 -48.64
CA LEU A 179 27.57 -14.75 -49.12
C LEU A 179 26.95 -15.97 -49.79
N MET A 180 25.89 -16.53 -49.20
CA MET A 180 25.13 -17.66 -49.77
C MET A 180 24.45 -17.29 -51.09
N ALA A 181 24.04 -16.04 -51.28
CA ALA A 181 23.43 -15.56 -52.53
C ALA A 181 24.46 -15.30 -53.66
N ARG A 182 25.77 -15.37 -53.37
CA ARG A 182 26.86 -15.17 -54.34
C ARG A 182 27.51 -16.48 -54.82
N VAL A 183 27.10 -17.62 -54.27
CA VAL A 183 27.49 -18.98 -54.69
C VAL A 183 26.45 -19.52 -55.65
#